data_AF-A0A8T4QIF6-F1
#
_entry.id   AF-A0A8T4QIF6-F1
#
_cell.length_a   1.000
_cell.length_b   1.000
_cell.length_c   1.000
_cell.angle_alpha   90.00
_cell.angle_beta   90.00
_cell.angle_gamma   90.00
#
_symmetry.space_group_name_H-M   'P 1'
#
loop_
_entity.id
_entity.type
_entity.pdbx_description
1 polymer ?
#
loop_
_entity_poly.entity_id
_entity_poly.type
_entity_poly.pdbx_seq_one_letter_code
_entity_poly.pdbx_strand_id
1 'polypeptide(L)'
;MKLAFEAEDAIIGIVCGLLLLGLTGRFFSLKLNDFVYVIAFAALIIFIFLDIINEFRDLTTHFGLIMLSILHNLIDLVISLAFISHFTGWNIPYITPILVPYLQNESIIAGIGIFLVVSNAIWLLTIPFWM
;
A
#
# COMPACT_ATOMS: atom_id res chain seq x y z
N MET A 1 11.66 -18.38 1.46
CA MET A 1 10.39 -18.10 0.75
C MET A 1 9.66 -16.94 1.40
N LYS A 2 9.38 -16.96 2.71
CA LYS A 2 8.73 -15.84 3.43
C LYS A 2 9.40 -14.46 3.21
N LEU A 3 10.72 -14.38 3.37
CA LEU A 3 11.52 -13.17 3.10
C LEU A 3 11.39 -12.60 1.68
N ALA A 4 11.14 -13.45 0.67
CA ALA A 4 10.96 -12.97 -0.70
C ALA A 4 9.59 -12.29 -0.86
N PHE A 5 8.56 -12.81 -0.21
CA PHE A 5 7.21 -12.24 -0.26
C PHE A 5 7.10 -10.92 0.52
N GLU A 6 7.68 -10.84 1.72
CA GLU A 6 7.71 -9.60 2.51
C GLU A 6 8.48 -8.48 1.79
N ALA A 7 9.58 -8.83 1.11
CA ALA A 7 10.34 -7.87 0.31
C ALA A 7 9.59 -7.46 -0.98
N GLU A 8 8.92 -8.39 -1.64
CA GLU A 8 8.12 -8.13 -2.84
C GLU A 8 6.93 -7.20 -2.56
N ASP A 9 6.21 -7.43 -1.45
CA ASP A 9 5.09 -6.57 -1.04
C ASP A 9 5.55 -5.14 -0.74
N ALA A 10 6.61 -4.99 0.06
CA ALA A 10 7.20 -3.68 0.35
C ALA A 10 7.66 -2.95 -0.92
N ILE A 11 8.26 -3.66 -1.89
CA ILE A 11 8.65 -3.07 -3.17
C ILE A 11 7.42 -2.58 -3.95
N ILE A 12 6.35 -3.36 -3.99
CA ILE A 12 5.11 -2.97 -4.69
C ILE A 12 4.46 -1.78 -3.99
N GLY A 13 4.45 -1.73 -2.66
CA GLY A 13 4.02 -0.57 -1.88
C GLY A 13 4.81 0.70 -2.22
N ILE A 14 6.14 0.60 -2.35
CA ILE A 14 7.00 1.71 -2.80
C ILE A 14 6.63 2.15 -4.22
N VAL A 15 6.44 1.21 -5.15
CA VAL A 15 6.05 1.53 -6.53
C VAL A 15 4.70 2.26 -6.56
N CYS A 16 3.70 1.79 -5.82
CA CYS A 16 2.41 2.46 -5.69
C CYS A 16 2.56 3.88 -5.12
N GLY A 17 3.39 4.06 -4.09
CA GLY A 17 3.67 5.38 -3.52
C GLY A 17 4.33 6.33 -4.52
N LEU A 18 5.30 5.86 -5.30
CA LEU A 18 5.94 6.64 -6.37
C LEU A 18 4.95 6.99 -7.50
N LEU A 19 4.06 6.08 -7.86
CA LEU A 19 3.00 6.36 -8.84
C LEU A 19 2.09 7.50 -8.38
N LEU A 20 1.68 7.51 -7.10
CA LEU A 20 0.89 8.60 -6.53
C LEU A 20 1.64 9.93 -6.54
N LEU A 21 2.93 9.92 -6.20
CA LEU A 21 3.76 11.13 -6.28
C LEU A 21 3.87 11.65 -7.72
N GLY A 22 4.03 10.74 -8.68
CA GLY A 22 4.05 11.06 -10.10
C GLY A 22 2.73 11.61 -10.63
N LEU A 23 1.60 11.11 -10.13
CA LEU A 23 0.27 11.60 -10.47
C LEU A 23 0.07 13.06 -10.04
N THR A 24 0.57 13.44 -8.86
CA THR A 24 0.43 14.80 -8.32
C THR A 24 1.28 15.86 -9.03
N GLY A 25 2.27 15.45 -9.83
CA GLY A 25 3.16 16.39 -10.52
C GLY A 25 4.10 17.19 -9.62
N ARG A 26 4.11 16.95 -8.30
CA ARG A 26 4.90 17.74 -7.34
C ARG A 26 6.40 17.54 -7.45
N PHE A 27 6.84 16.31 -7.69
CA PHE A 27 8.26 15.96 -7.80
C PHE A 27 8.64 15.54 -9.21
N PHE A 28 7.75 14.80 -9.87
CA PHE A 28 7.83 14.41 -11.28
C PHE A 28 6.39 14.21 -11.79
N SER A 29 6.18 14.27 -13.10
CA SER A 29 4.85 14.11 -13.70
C SER A 29 4.75 12.80 -14.48
N LEU A 30 3.83 11.93 -14.06
CA LEU A 30 3.47 10.70 -14.76
C LEU A 30 2.01 10.81 -15.21
N LYS A 31 1.81 11.09 -16.50
CA LYS A 31 0.48 11.07 -17.14
C LYS A 31 0.16 9.66 -17.63
N LEU A 32 -0.08 8.77 -16.68
CA LEU A 32 -0.52 7.39 -16.95
C LEU A 32 -2.04 7.32 -17.04
N ASN A 33 -2.54 6.28 -17.71
CA ASN A 33 -3.97 5.97 -17.74
C ASN A 33 -4.41 5.46 -16.36
N ASP A 34 -5.61 5.85 -15.90
CA ASP A 34 -6.25 5.39 -14.65
C ASP A 34 -6.18 3.87 -14.47
N PHE A 35 -6.31 3.10 -15.56
CA PHE A 35 -6.17 1.63 -15.54
C PHE A 35 -4.82 1.15 -15.01
N VAL A 36 -3.73 1.88 -15.26
CA VAL A 36 -2.39 1.52 -14.76
C VAL A 36 -2.34 1.60 -13.24
N TYR A 37 -2.95 2.65 -12.66
CA TYR A 37 -3.05 2.79 -11.21
C TYR A 37 -3.93 1.70 -10.61
N VAL A 38 -5.08 1.40 -11.23
CA VAL A 38 -5.97 0.32 -10.76
C VAL A 38 -5.25 -1.02 -10.75
N ILE A 39 -4.48 -1.35 -11.79
CA ILE A 39 -3.71 -2.60 -11.85
C ILE A 39 -2.64 -2.63 -10.76
N ALA A 40 -1.92 -1.53 -10.53
CA ALA A 40 -0.90 -1.45 -9.50
C ALA A 40 -1.48 -1.65 -8.09
N PHE A 41 -2.58 -0.98 -7.76
CA PHE A 41 -3.26 -1.15 -6.48
C PHE A 41 -3.93 -2.52 -6.33
N ALA A 42 -4.43 -3.12 -7.42
CA ALA A 42 -4.96 -4.48 -7.38
C ALA A 42 -3.84 -5.51 -7.12
N ALA A 43 -2.66 -5.31 -7.70
CA ALA A 43 -1.49 -6.13 -7.38
C ALA A 43 -1.12 -5.99 -5.91
N LEU A 44 -1.00 -4.77 -5.37
CA LEU A 44 -0.71 -4.52 -3.96
C LEU A 44 -1.69 -5.26 -3.03
N ILE A 45 -2.98 -5.25 -3.32
CA ILE A 45 -3.98 -6.00 -2.54
C ILE A 45 -3.68 -7.52 -2.52
N ILE A 46 -3.30 -8.10 -3.66
CA ILE A 46 -2.98 -9.54 -3.74
C ILE A 46 -1.77 -9.86 -2.83
N PHE A 47 -0.73 -9.02 -2.86
CA PHE A 47 0.46 -9.22 -2.03
C PHE A 47 0.15 -9.06 -0.53
N ILE A 48 -0.64 -8.05 -0.15
CA ILE A 48 -1.13 -7.87 1.23
C ILE A 48 -1.86 -9.13 1.73
N PHE A 49 -2.74 -9.73 0.92
CA PHE A 49 -3.44 -10.95 1.33
C PHE A 49 -2.49 -12.14 1.51
N LEU A 50 -1.51 -12.28 0.63
CA LEU A 50 -0.49 -13.32 0.74
C LEU A 50 0.36 -13.14 2.00
N ASP A 51 0.71 -11.90 2.34
CA ASP A 51 1.52 -11.59 3.50
C ASP A 51 0.79 -11.89 4.81
N ILE A 52 -0.44 -11.40 4.95
CA ILE A 52 -1.30 -11.68 6.11
C ILE A 52 -1.46 -13.19 6.35
N ILE A 53 -1.71 -13.99 5.29
CA ILE A 53 -1.83 -15.46 5.43
C ILE A 53 -0.55 -16.09 5.98
N ASN A 54 0.61 -15.59 5.56
CA ASN A 54 1.90 -16.09 6.02
C ASN A 54 2.24 -15.64 7.44
N GLU A 55 1.85 -14.43 7.84
CA GLU A 55 2.04 -13.90 9.20
C GLU A 55 1.28 -14.73 10.25
N PHE A 56 0.03 -15.10 9.95
CA PHE A 56 -0.77 -15.95 10.84
C PHE A 56 -0.19 -17.36 11.04
N ARG A 57 0.71 -17.81 10.16
CA ARG A 57 1.36 -19.12 10.26
C ARG A 57 2.50 -19.15 11.28
N ASP A 58 3.09 -17.99 11.62
CA ASP A 58 4.36 -17.86 12.35
C ASP A 58 4.26 -17.09 13.69
N LEU A 59 3.06 -17.00 14.29
CA LEU A 59 2.71 -16.21 15.47
C LEU A 59 3.52 -16.46 16.77
N THR A 60 4.54 -17.32 16.77
CA THR A 60 5.16 -17.86 18.00
C THR A 60 6.41 -17.12 18.49
N THR A 61 7.11 -16.33 17.66
CA THR A 61 8.42 -15.77 18.02
C THR A 61 8.48 -14.25 18.22
N HIS A 62 7.66 -13.45 17.51
CA HIS A 62 7.72 -11.96 17.56
C HIS A 62 6.35 -11.27 17.51
N PHE A 63 5.47 -11.59 18.47
CA PHE A 63 4.07 -11.12 18.50
C PHE A 63 3.89 -9.60 18.29
N GLY A 64 4.72 -8.75 18.91
CA GLY A 64 4.60 -7.30 18.78
C GLY A 64 4.91 -6.76 17.38
N LEU A 65 5.90 -7.36 16.70
CA LEU A 65 6.28 -6.99 15.34
C LEU A 65 5.27 -7.53 14.32
N ILE A 66 4.76 -8.75 14.52
CA ILE A 66 3.70 -9.33 13.69
C ILE A 66 2.43 -8.48 13.78
N MET A 67 2.04 -8.02 14.98
CA MET A 67 0.89 -7.13 15.14
C MET A 67 1.06 -5.78 14.43
N LEU A 68 2.29 -5.23 14.44
CA LEU A 68 2.59 -3.99 13.70
C LEU A 68 2.50 -4.22 12.18
N SER A 69 2.94 -5.39 11.71
CA SER A 69 2.89 -5.78 10.31
C SER A 69 1.45 -5.94 9.81
N ILE A 70 0.61 -6.66 10.56
CA ILE A 70 -0.83 -6.77 10.28
C ILE A 70 -1.48 -5.39 10.23
N LEU A 71 -1.15 -4.49 11.17
CA LEU A 71 -1.70 -3.13 11.16
C LEU A 71 -1.27 -2.33 9.93
N HIS A 72 0.01 -2.42 9.56
CA HIS A 72 0.55 -1.79 8.36
C HIS A 72 -0.15 -2.31 7.09
N ASN A 73 -0.27 -3.62 6.95
CA ASN A 73 -0.96 -4.31 5.86
C ASN A 73 -2.44 -3.92 5.76
N LEU A 74 -3.13 -3.74 6.89
CA LEU A 74 -4.51 -3.24 6.91
C LEU A 74 -4.63 -1.79 6.46
N ILE A 75 -3.68 -0.93 6.81
CA ILE A 75 -3.65 0.47 6.35
C ILE A 75 -3.44 0.51 4.83
N ASP A 76 -2.47 -0.24 4.33
CA ASP A 76 -2.17 -0.30 2.90
C ASP A 76 -3.33 -0.90 2.09
N LEU A 77 -4.08 -1.85 2.67
CA LEU A 77 -5.32 -2.38 2.09
C LEU A 77 -6.40 -1.30 1.95
N VAL A 78 -6.64 -0.52 3.01
CA VAL A 78 -7.64 0.55 3.00
C VAL A 78 -7.27 1.63 1.98
N ILE A 79 -5.99 2.00 1.93
CA ILE A 79 -5.47 2.95 0.93
C ILE A 79 -5.69 2.41 -0.48
N SER A 80 -5.34 1.14 -0.73
CA SER A 80 -5.48 0.51 -2.05
C SER A 80 -6.93 0.47 -2.52
N LEU A 81 -7.86 0.08 -1.63
CA LEU A 81 -9.28 0.08 -1.94
C LEU A 81 -9.82 1.49 -2.22
N ALA A 82 -9.36 2.50 -1.47
CA ALA A 82 -9.75 3.89 -1.68
C ALA A 82 -9.30 4.40 -3.06
N PHE A 83 -8.07 4.09 -3.48
CA PHE A 83 -7.58 4.48 -4.80
C PHE A 83 -8.25 3.70 -5.94
N ILE A 84 -8.51 2.40 -5.78
CA ILE A 84 -9.29 1.64 -6.76
C ILE A 84 -10.68 2.28 -6.93
N SER A 85 -11.35 2.61 -5.83
CA SER A 85 -12.64 3.31 -5.86
C SER A 85 -12.55 4.67 -6.56
N HIS A 86 -11.50 5.45 -6.26
CA HIS A 86 -11.25 6.76 -6.87
C HIS A 86 -11.07 6.68 -8.40
N PHE A 87 -10.27 5.73 -8.91
CA PHE A 87 -9.99 5.62 -10.35
C PHE A 87 -11.07 4.90 -11.14
N THR A 88 -11.75 3.91 -10.55
CA THR A 88 -12.80 3.14 -11.27
C THR A 88 -14.20 3.74 -11.12
N GLY A 89 -14.41 4.61 -10.13
CA GLY A 89 -15.74 5.06 -9.74
C GLY A 89 -16.57 3.99 -9.03
N TRP A 90 -15.97 2.84 -8.67
CA TRP A 90 -16.68 1.78 -7.96
C TRP A 90 -16.97 2.19 -6.52
N ASN A 91 -18.25 2.19 -6.14
CA ASN A 91 -18.67 2.47 -4.78
C ASN A 91 -18.47 1.26 -3.85
N ILE A 92 -17.36 1.28 -3.12
CA ILE A 92 -17.08 0.40 -1.98
C ILE A 92 -17.73 1.00 -0.73
N PRO A 93 -18.63 0.28 -0.04
CA PRO A 93 -19.29 0.76 1.17
C PRO A 93 -18.30 1.22 2.23
N TYR A 94 -18.62 2.30 2.94
CA TYR A 94 -17.79 2.94 3.97
C TYR A 94 -16.48 3.57 3.47
N ILE A 95 -15.75 2.93 2.56
CA ILE A 95 -14.49 3.46 2.01
C ILE A 95 -14.74 4.65 1.08
N THR A 96 -15.62 4.49 0.10
CA THR A 96 -15.90 5.53 -0.91
C THR A 96 -16.39 6.85 -0.29
N PRO A 97 -17.45 6.87 0.53
CA PRO A 97 -17.97 8.12 1.08
C PRO A 97 -17.01 8.80 2.07
N ILE A 98 -16.13 8.03 2.72
CA ILE A 98 -15.22 8.56 3.74
C ILE A 98 -13.91 9.02 3.09
N LEU A 99 -13.27 8.22 2.24
CA LEU A 99 -11.90 8.46 1.78
C LEU A 99 -11.81 9.16 0.43
N VAL A 100 -12.68 8.85 -0.54
CA VAL A 100 -12.61 9.41 -1.90
C VAL A 100 -12.69 10.95 -1.95
N PRO A 101 -13.50 11.64 -1.11
CA PRO A 101 -13.49 13.11 -1.06
C PRO A 101 -12.11 13.68 -0.72
N TYR A 102 -11.35 13.02 0.16
CA TYR A 102 -10.00 13.44 0.52
C TYR A 102 -8.99 13.17 -0.59
N LEU A 103 -9.22 12.13 -1.40
CA LEU A 103 -8.39 11.80 -2.56
C LEU A 103 -8.57 12.78 -3.73
N GLN A 104 -9.48 13.75 -3.65
CA GLN A 104 -9.53 14.85 -4.63
C GLN A 104 -8.48 15.95 -4.36
N ASN A 105 -7.85 15.94 -3.19
CA ASN A 105 -6.82 16.90 -2.83
C ASN A 105 -5.43 16.34 -3.15
N GLU A 106 -4.74 16.95 -4.11
CA GLU A 106 -3.38 16.57 -4.52
C GLU A 106 -2.38 16.53 -3.36
N SER A 107 -2.55 17.39 -2.33
CA SER A 107 -1.68 17.37 -1.14
C SER A 107 -1.85 16.09 -0.34
N ILE A 108 -3.08 15.58 -0.26
CA ILE A 108 -3.40 14.34 0.46
C ILE A 108 -2.88 13.15 -0.34
N ILE A 109 -3.08 13.13 -1.67
CA ILE A 109 -2.51 12.09 -2.54
C ILE A 109 -0.98 12.05 -2.39
N ALA A 110 -0.31 13.21 -2.41
CA ALA A 110 1.13 13.28 -2.22
C ALA A 110 1.56 12.80 -0.84
N GLY A 111 0.81 13.16 0.22
CA GLY A 111 1.06 12.69 1.57
C GLY A 111 0.94 11.16 1.70
N ILE A 112 -0.08 10.56 1.08
CA ILE A 112 -0.26 9.11 1.05
C ILE A 112 0.86 8.44 0.23
N GLY A 113 1.27 9.06 -0.89
CA GLY A 113 2.41 8.59 -1.68
C GLY A 113 3.71 8.56 -0.87
N ILE A 114 4.02 9.63 -0.13
CA ILE A 114 5.18 9.66 0.78
C ILE A 114 5.04 8.61 1.87
N PHE A 115 3.86 8.48 2.47
CA PHE A 115 3.60 7.46 3.49
C PHE A 115 3.93 6.07 2.96
N LEU A 116 3.35 5.66 1.83
CA LEU A 116 3.59 4.34 1.23
C LEU A 116 5.07 4.11 0.91
N VAL A 117 5.79 5.11 0.40
CA VAL A 117 7.23 4.95 0.12
C VAL A 117 8.02 4.76 1.42
N VAL A 118 7.79 5.62 2.42
CA VAL A 118 8.59 5.64 3.65
C VAL A 118 8.27 4.44 4.53
N SER A 119 6.99 4.11 4.72
CA SER A 119 6.56 2.98 5.54
C SER A 119 7.08 1.66 4.99
N ASN A 120 6.89 1.41 3.68
CA ASN A 120 7.38 0.20 3.04
C ASN A 120 8.91 0.14 2.95
N ALA A 121 9.60 1.28 2.80
CA ALA A 121 11.06 1.31 2.88
C ALA A 121 11.59 0.99 4.29
N ILE A 122 10.92 1.48 5.35
CA ILE A 122 11.25 1.11 6.73
C ILE A 122 11.07 -0.39 6.92
N TRP A 123 9.97 -0.94 6.43
CA TRP A 123 9.71 -2.38 6.47
C TRP A 123 10.83 -3.18 5.81
N LEU A 124 11.19 -2.82 4.58
CA LEU A 124 12.29 -3.45 3.84
C LEU A 124 13.63 -3.44 4.62
N LEU A 125 13.92 -2.33 5.33
CA LEU A 125 15.11 -2.20 6.17
C LEU A 125 15.04 -3.00 7.46
N THR A 126 13.83 -3.25 7.98
CA THR A 126 13.63 -4.04 9.20
C THR A 126 13.67 -5.55 8.95
N ILE A 127 13.34 -6.03 7.74
CA ILE A 127 13.34 -7.45 7.36
C ILE A 127 14.59 -8.24 7.84
N PRO A 128 15.84 -7.74 7.73
CA PRO A 128 17.02 -8.48 8.19
C PRO A 128 17.06 -8.71 9.71
N PHE A 129 16.38 -7.87 10.48
CA PHE A 129 16.29 -7.96 11.95
C PHE A 129 15.14 -8.87 12.42
N TRP A 130 14.42 -9.47 11.47
CA TRP A 130 13.34 -10.44 11.71
C TRP A 130 13.84 -11.89 11.68
N MET A 131 15.16 -12.08 11.46
CA MET A 131 15.89 -13.35 11.60
C MET A 131 16.33 -13.59 13.04
#